data_AF-A0A8B8WUE2-F1
#
_entry.id   AF-A0A8B8WUE2-F1
#
_cell.length_a   1.000
_cell.length_b   1.000
_cell.length_c   1.000
_cell.angle_alpha   90.00
_cell.angle_beta   90.00
_cell.angle_gamma   90.00
#
_symmetry.space_group_name_H-M   'P 1'
#
loop_
_entity.id
_entity.type
_entity.pdbx_description
1 polymer ?
#
loop_
_entity_poly.entity_id
_entity_poly.type
_entity_poly.pdbx_seq_one_letter_code
_entity_poly.pdbx_strand_id
1 'polypeptide(L)'
;MSQHNCSKDGPTSQPHLRTLPPPPGDSQERSDSPEICHYEKSFHNRAAAPNYTHCGLFGDPHLRTFTDRFQTCKVQGAWPLIDNNYLNVQVTNTPVLPGSAATATSKRCTGPEVIYAASVPVSVVLRRTLTIIFKNFQECVDQKVYQAEMDELPAAFADGSKNGGDKHGANSLKITEKVSGQHVEIQAKYIGTTIVVRQVGGYLTFAVRMPEEVVNAVEDRDSQGLYLCLRGCPLNQQIDFQAFRAGAEGPGARRLPAASPAPSAPDTFPYETAVAKCKEKLPVEDLYYQACVFDLLTTGDVNFTLAAYYALEDVKMLHSNKDKLHLYERTREPPGRAAASGLPPAPWPLLGSLLLLSLFPVLLEAA
;
A
#
# COMPACT_ATOMS: atom_id res chain seq x y z
N MET A 1 -5.76 17.12 71.56
CA MET A 1 -6.18 15.92 70.82
C MET A 1 -7.60 16.14 70.36
N SER A 2 -7.79 16.47 69.08
CA SER A 2 -9.11 16.56 68.45
C SER A 2 -8.96 16.05 67.01
N GLN A 3 -9.48 14.85 66.79
CA GLN A 3 -9.46 14.13 65.52
C GLN A 3 -10.33 14.87 64.49
N HIS A 4 -9.87 14.94 63.25
CA HIS A 4 -10.69 15.32 62.10
C HIS A 4 -11.06 14.05 61.35
N ASN A 5 -12.31 13.63 61.51
CA ASN A 5 -12.88 12.46 60.84
C ASN A 5 -13.68 12.94 59.63
N CYS A 6 -13.14 12.74 58.43
CA CYS A 6 -13.82 13.08 57.18
C CYS A 6 -14.88 12.01 56.87
N SER A 7 -16.15 12.40 56.86
CA SER A 7 -17.27 11.53 56.46
C SER A 7 -17.22 11.27 54.95
N LYS A 8 -17.14 9.99 54.56
CA LYS A 8 -17.37 9.51 53.20
C LYS A 8 -18.88 9.34 53.02
N ASP A 9 -19.57 10.31 52.44
CA ASP A 9 -20.83 10.11 51.69
C ASP A 9 -21.26 11.46 51.09
N GLY A 10 -21.13 11.58 49.76
CA GLY A 10 -21.76 12.63 48.95
C GLY A 10 -23.14 12.18 48.46
N PRO A 11 -24.01 13.09 47.97
CA PRO A 11 -25.41 12.78 47.69
C PRO A 11 -25.55 11.68 46.62
N THR A 12 -26.18 10.57 46.99
CA THR A 12 -26.49 9.44 46.12
C THR A 12 -27.63 9.78 45.16
N SER A 13 -27.39 9.60 43.86
CA SER A 13 -28.39 9.65 42.80
C SER A 13 -29.42 8.52 42.93
N GLN A 14 -30.70 8.83 42.73
CA GLN A 14 -31.81 7.86 42.80
C GLN A 14 -31.68 6.75 41.74
N PRO A 15 -32.18 5.52 42.01
CA PRO A 15 -32.10 4.43 41.07
C PRO A 15 -33.09 4.62 39.91
N HIS A 16 -32.59 4.54 38.67
CA HIS A 16 -33.42 4.54 37.47
C HIS A 16 -34.39 3.35 37.48
N LEU A 17 -35.69 3.65 37.35
CA LEU A 17 -36.73 2.69 37.00
C LEU A 17 -36.36 1.98 35.68
N ARG A 18 -36.33 0.64 35.72
CA ARG A 18 -36.11 -0.21 34.54
C ARG A 18 -37.20 0.07 33.50
N THR A 19 -36.86 0.80 32.44
CA THR A 19 -37.65 0.86 31.22
C THR A 19 -37.52 -0.49 30.50
N LEU A 20 -38.63 -1.06 30.05
CA LEU A 20 -38.65 -2.30 29.26
C LEU A 20 -37.75 -2.19 28.02
N PRO A 21 -37.09 -3.28 27.59
CA PRO A 21 -36.33 -3.28 26.35
C PRO A 21 -37.27 -3.00 25.17
N PRO A 22 -36.89 -2.13 24.22
CA PRO A 22 -37.65 -1.97 22.97
C PRO A 22 -37.65 -3.29 22.19
N PRO A 23 -38.67 -3.54 21.35
CA PRO A 23 -38.72 -4.73 20.51
C PRO A 23 -37.49 -4.81 19.59
N PRO A 24 -37.09 -6.01 19.12
CA PRO A 24 -35.97 -6.17 18.21
C PRO A 24 -36.32 -5.50 16.86
N GLY A 25 -36.02 -4.21 16.77
CA GLY A 25 -36.04 -3.45 15.54
C GLY A 25 -34.78 -3.75 14.77
N ASP A 26 -34.95 -4.03 13.48
CA ASP A 26 -33.88 -4.14 12.50
C ASP A 26 -32.81 -3.08 12.75
N SER A 27 -31.57 -3.53 12.80
CA SER A 27 -30.36 -2.72 12.69
C SER A 27 -30.26 -2.09 11.30
N GLN A 28 -31.24 -1.26 10.94
CA GLN A 28 -31.09 -0.28 9.88
C GLN A 28 -30.32 0.89 10.48
N GLU A 29 -29.01 0.86 10.24
CA GLU A 29 -28.11 2.01 10.31
C GLU A 29 -28.87 3.21 9.71
N ARG A 30 -29.34 4.11 10.58
CA ARG A 30 -30.25 5.22 10.18
C ARG A 30 -29.56 6.01 9.07
N SER A 31 -30.09 5.88 7.86
CA SER A 31 -29.54 6.43 6.62
C SER A 31 -29.78 7.94 6.54
N ASP A 32 -29.32 8.71 7.53
CA ASP A 32 -29.48 10.18 7.58
C ASP A 32 -28.48 10.91 6.66
N SER A 33 -27.67 10.19 5.89
CA SER A 33 -26.73 10.78 4.93
C SER A 33 -27.29 10.74 3.50
N PRO A 34 -27.19 11.86 2.74
CA PRO A 34 -27.64 11.95 1.36
C PRO A 34 -27.08 10.81 0.51
N GLU A 35 -27.88 10.29 -0.43
CA GLU A 35 -27.49 9.18 -1.31
C GLU A 35 -26.21 9.49 -2.11
N ILE A 36 -25.99 10.76 -2.45
CA ILE A 36 -24.78 11.26 -3.12
C ILE A 36 -23.49 11.04 -2.30
N CYS A 37 -23.59 10.85 -0.98
CA CYS A 37 -22.47 10.56 -0.10
C CYS A 37 -22.22 9.06 0.08
N HIS A 38 -22.88 8.21 -0.70
CA HIS A 38 -22.66 6.77 -0.73
C HIS A 38 -22.38 6.32 -2.15
N TYR A 39 -21.11 6.12 -2.46
CA TYR A 39 -20.63 5.75 -3.80
C TYR A 39 -21.40 4.56 -4.38
N GLU A 40 -21.54 3.48 -3.62
CA GLU A 40 -22.20 2.25 -4.08
C GLU A 40 -23.69 2.45 -4.35
N LYS A 41 -24.36 3.39 -3.65
CA LYS A 41 -25.78 3.64 -3.87
C LYS A 41 -26.07 4.24 -5.25
N SER A 42 -25.12 4.99 -5.80
CA SER A 42 -25.22 5.53 -7.16
C SER A 42 -25.32 4.46 -8.27
N PHE A 43 -24.96 3.21 -7.95
CA PHE A 43 -25.03 2.07 -8.88
C PHE A 43 -26.27 1.18 -8.69
N HIS A 44 -27.15 1.43 -7.70
CA HIS A 44 -28.39 0.65 -7.55
C HIS A 44 -29.31 0.71 -8.78
N ASN A 45 -29.19 1.77 -9.59
CA ASN A 45 -29.93 1.95 -10.85
C ASN A 45 -29.10 1.61 -12.10
N ARG A 46 -27.85 1.13 -11.96
CA ARG A 46 -26.98 0.72 -13.07
C ARG A 46 -26.81 -0.80 -13.08
N ALA A 47 -26.78 -1.41 -14.25
CA ALA A 47 -26.74 -2.87 -14.41
C ALA A 47 -25.42 -3.54 -13.96
N ALA A 48 -24.35 -2.77 -13.73
CA ALA A 48 -23.03 -3.30 -13.38
C ALA A 48 -22.49 -2.64 -12.11
N ALA A 49 -22.04 -3.47 -11.17
CA ALA A 49 -21.32 -3.04 -9.98
C ALA A 49 -19.93 -2.47 -10.35
N PRO A 50 -19.39 -1.51 -9.59
CA PRO A 50 -18.09 -0.93 -9.87
C PRO A 50 -16.95 -1.95 -9.69
N ASN A 51 -15.95 -1.87 -10.56
CA ASN A 51 -14.73 -2.66 -10.44
C ASN A 51 -13.84 -2.08 -9.35
N TYR A 52 -13.51 -2.91 -8.37
CA TYR A 52 -12.62 -2.53 -7.28
C TYR A 52 -11.23 -3.11 -7.47
N THR A 53 -10.25 -2.30 -7.14
CA THR A 53 -8.83 -2.63 -7.19
C THR A 53 -8.23 -2.53 -5.78
N HIS A 54 -7.04 -3.09 -5.61
CA HIS A 54 -6.36 -3.12 -4.32
C HIS A 54 -4.89 -2.71 -4.45
N CYS A 55 -4.41 -1.91 -3.51
CA CYS A 55 -2.99 -1.63 -3.33
C CYS A 55 -2.58 -1.95 -1.89
N GLY A 56 -1.33 -2.40 -1.69
CA GLY A 56 -0.78 -2.64 -0.37
C GLY A 56 0.72 -2.34 -0.30
N LEU A 57 1.17 -1.87 0.86
CA LEU A 57 2.56 -1.64 1.21
C LEU A 57 2.84 -2.27 2.58
N PHE A 58 3.84 -3.15 2.66
CA PHE A 58 4.19 -3.88 3.88
C PHE A 58 5.64 -4.34 3.83
N GLY A 59 6.22 -4.81 4.93
CA GLY A 59 7.58 -5.36 4.92
C GLY A 59 8.63 -4.32 4.52
N ASP A 60 9.62 -4.73 3.71
CA ASP A 60 10.82 -3.94 3.44
C ASP A 60 10.92 -3.11 2.13
N PRO A 61 10.03 -2.12 1.95
CA PRO A 61 8.64 -2.27 1.59
C PRO A 61 8.43 -3.07 0.30
N HIS A 62 7.56 -4.06 0.41
CA HIS A 62 6.88 -4.73 -0.68
C HIS A 62 5.61 -3.97 -1.06
N LEU A 63 5.48 -3.66 -2.34
CA LEU A 63 4.38 -2.94 -2.94
C LEU A 63 3.58 -3.87 -3.86
N ARG A 64 2.28 -4.00 -3.59
CA ARG A 64 1.29 -4.48 -4.56
C ARG A 64 0.54 -3.27 -5.11
N THR A 65 0.63 -3.03 -6.41
CA THR A 65 -0.07 -1.93 -7.09
C THR A 65 -1.53 -2.27 -7.40
N PHE A 66 -2.33 -1.27 -7.79
CA PHE A 66 -3.71 -1.46 -8.26
C PHE A 66 -3.85 -2.36 -9.49
N THR A 67 -2.76 -2.57 -10.24
CA THR A 67 -2.70 -3.47 -11.40
C THR A 67 -2.15 -4.85 -11.05
N ASP A 68 -2.07 -5.19 -9.76
CA ASP A 68 -1.55 -6.45 -9.21
C ASP A 68 -0.05 -6.70 -9.48
N ARG A 69 0.69 -5.67 -9.88
CA ARG A 69 2.17 -5.76 -9.94
C ARG A 69 2.73 -5.79 -8.54
N PHE A 70 3.61 -6.75 -8.27
CA PHE A 70 4.29 -6.90 -6.98
C PHE A 70 5.77 -6.55 -7.11
N GLN A 71 6.25 -5.63 -6.28
CA GLN A 71 7.59 -5.07 -6.34
C GLN A 71 8.20 -4.96 -4.94
N THR A 72 9.50 -5.20 -4.81
CA THR A 72 10.26 -4.86 -3.61
C THR A 72 11.01 -3.57 -3.88
N CYS A 73 10.89 -2.59 -2.99
CA CYS A 73 11.33 -1.23 -3.26
C CYS A 73 12.21 -0.68 -2.15
N LYS A 74 13.27 0.05 -2.48
CA LYS A 74 14.05 0.81 -1.50
C LYS A 74 13.27 2.03 -1.00
N VAL A 75 12.82 2.91 -1.91
CA VAL A 75 11.96 4.09 -1.66
C VAL A 75 12.17 4.77 -0.30
N GLN A 76 13.44 5.10 0.00
CA GLN A 76 13.82 5.76 1.26
C GLN A 76 13.29 7.20 1.30
N GLY A 77 12.84 7.65 2.46
CA GLY A 77 12.28 8.99 2.65
C GLY A 77 10.77 9.02 2.40
N ALA A 78 10.23 10.20 2.08
CA ALA A 78 8.79 10.40 1.92
C ALA A 78 8.36 10.17 0.47
N TRP A 79 7.36 9.31 0.26
CA TRP A 79 6.86 8.92 -1.06
C TRP A 79 5.32 8.94 -1.10
N PRO A 80 4.70 9.42 -2.20
CA PRO A 80 3.27 9.35 -2.35
C PRO A 80 2.85 7.95 -2.83
N LEU A 81 2.01 7.27 -2.05
CA LEU A 81 1.35 6.03 -2.46
C LEU A 81 0.21 6.32 -3.43
N ILE A 82 -0.65 7.28 -3.08
CA ILE A 82 -1.84 7.67 -3.83
C ILE A 82 -1.88 9.19 -3.85
N ASP A 83 -2.20 9.75 -5.00
CA ASP A 83 -2.51 11.16 -5.14
C ASP A 83 -3.47 11.29 -6.32
N ASN A 84 -4.75 11.47 -6.01
CA ASN A 84 -5.81 11.64 -6.98
C ASN A 84 -6.74 12.77 -6.52
N ASN A 85 -7.83 13.02 -7.25
CA ASN A 85 -8.75 14.14 -6.98
C ASN A 85 -9.44 14.04 -5.61
N TYR A 86 -9.37 12.90 -4.93
CA TYR A 86 -10.12 12.62 -3.70
C TYR A 86 -9.23 12.34 -2.48
N LEU A 87 -8.07 11.74 -2.71
CA LEU A 87 -7.23 11.17 -1.66
C LEU A 87 -5.75 11.42 -1.96
N ASN A 88 -5.01 11.83 -0.92
CA ASN A 88 -3.56 11.81 -0.91
C ASN A 88 -3.08 10.89 0.20
N VAL A 89 -2.15 9.98 -0.10
CA VAL A 89 -1.53 9.07 0.86
C VAL A 89 -0.03 9.19 0.72
N GLN A 90 0.64 9.54 1.81
CA GLN A 90 2.09 9.69 1.89
C GLN A 90 2.65 8.75 2.95
N VAL A 91 3.73 8.06 2.61
CA VAL A 91 4.48 7.21 3.54
C VAL A 91 5.92 7.70 3.66
N THR A 92 6.53 7.50 4.82
CA THR A 92 7.95 7.73 5.04
C THR A 92 8.63 6.41 5.38
N ASN A 93 9.56 5.98 4.54
CA ASN A 93 10.35 4.75 4.79
C ASN A 93 11.75 5.09 5.30
N THR A 94 12.22 4.35 6.30
CA THR A 94 13.58 4.46 6.83
C THR A 94 14.34 3.14 6.73
N PRO A 95 15.68 3.16 6.54
CA PRO A 95 16.48 1.94 6.52
C PRO A 95 16.32 1.16 7.83
N VAL A 96 16.10 -0.15 7.75
CA VAL A 96 15.94 -1.02 8.93
C VAL A 96 17.28 -1.15 9.68
N LEU A 97 18.38 -1.21 8.91
CA LEU A 97 19.76 -1.25 9.42
C LEU A 97 20.60 -0.15 8.73
N PRO A 98 21.60 0.46 9.41
CA PRO A 98 22.49 1.44 8.79
C PRO A 98 23.18 0.88 7.54
N GLY A 99 23.05 1.59 6.41
CA GLY A 99 23.65 1.18 5.13
C GLY A 99 22.93 0.05 4.39
N SER A 100 21.85 -0.51 4.93
CA SER A 100 21.06 -1.55 4.26
C SER A 100 20.18 -0.99 3.14
N ALA A 101 19.93 -1.81 2.12
CA ALA A 101 18.95 -1.51 1.08
C ALA A 101 17.50 -1.76 1.55
N ALA A 102 17.32 -2.58 2.58
CA ALA A 102 16.02 -2.83 3.21
C ALA A 102 15.58 -1.59 4.00
N THR A 103 14.46 -1.00 3.60
CA THR A 103 13.80 0.07 4.33
C THR A 103 12.45 -0.44 4.80
N ALA A 104 11.78 0.20 5.77
CA ALA A 104 10.42 -0.15 6.11
C ALA A 104 9.62 1.11 6.40
N THR A 105 8.29 1.04 6.37
CA THR A 105 7.41 2.13 6.83
C THR A 105 7.45 2.21 8.34
N SER A 106 8.57 2.70 8.83
CA SER A 106 8.89 2.88 10.21
C SER A 106 9.77 4.10 10.34
N LYS A 107 9.76 4.68 11.54
CA LYS A 107 10.81 5.54 11.99
C LYS A 107 11.09 5.13 13.42
N ARG A 108 12.12 4.31 13.63
CA ARG A 108 12.71 4.31 14.96
C ARG A 108 13.22 5.74 15.12
N CYS A 109 12.66 6.49 16.06
CA CYS A 109 13.40 7.58 16.66
C CYS A 109 14.62 6.94 17.32
N THR A 110 15.65 6.59 16.55
CA THR A 110 17.00 6.70 17.09
C THR A 110 17.02 8.12 17.62
N GLY A 111 17.25 8.25 18.93
CA GLY A 111 17.30 9.54 19.62
C GLY A 111 18.19 10.52 18.87
N PRO A 112 18.23 11.80 19.28
CA PRO A 112 18.91 12.84 18.53
C PRO A 112 20.26 12.28 18.07
N GLU A 113 20.49 12.25 16.76
CA GLU A 113 21.85 12.29 16.29
C GLU A 113 22.39 13.53 16.99
N VAL A 114 23.15 13.35 18.06
CA VAL A 114 23.76 14.42 18.81
C VAL A 114 24.83 14.95 17.89
N ILE A 115 24.41 15.72 16.90
CA ILE A 115 25.26 16.67 16.23
C ILE A 115 25.51 17.70 17.34
N TYR A 116 26.66 17.59 18.01
CA TYR A 116 27.20 18.68 18.79
C TYR A 116 27.43 19.86 17.84
N ALA A 117 26.37 20.61 17.56
CA ALA A 117 26.41 21.87 16.86
C ALA A 117 25.43 22.79 17.60
N ALA A 118 26.03 23.60 18.49
CA ALA A 118 25.52 24.85 19.04
C ALA A 118 23.98 25.00 19.15
N SER A 119 23.47 24.86 20.38
CA SER A 119 22.39 25.69 20.94
C SER A 119 21.25 26.08 19.98
N VAL A 120 20.49 25.10 19.49
CA VAL A 120 19.14 25.31 18.96
C VAL A 120 18.22 24.33 19.69
N PRO A 121 17.03 24.75 20.20
CA PRO A 121 16.05 23.79 20.67
C PRO A 121 15.66 22.91 19.48
N VAL A 122 16.09 21.65 19.50
CA VAL A 122 15.68 20.65 18.52
C VAL A 122 14.19 20.43 18.74
N SER A 123 13.35 21.12 17.96
CA SER A 123 11.97 20.69 17.77
C SER A 123 12.05 19.22 17.39
N VAL A 124 11.54 18.34 18.25
CA VAL A 124 11.33 16.93 17.91
C VAL A 124 10.49 16.93 16.64
N VAL A 125 11.11 16.75 15.49
CA VAL A 125 10.38 16.62 14.24
C VAL A 125 9.71 15.24 14.34
N LEU A 126 8.50 15.20 14.89
CA LEU A 126 7.54 14.11 14.66
C LEU A 126 7.42 13.98 13.14
N ARG A 127 8.21 13.07 12.58
CA ARG A 127 8.15 12.76 11.16
C ARG A 127 7.16 11.63 11.07
N ARG A 128 5.93 12.02 10.77
CA ARG A 128 4.79 11.13 10.56
C ARG A 128 5.15 10.08 9.51
N THR A 129 4.96 8.81 9.84
CA THR A 129 5.34 7.70 8.96
C THR A 129 4.26 7.41 7.93
N LEU A 130 2.99 7.64 8.28
CA LEU A 130 1.86 7.54 7.37
C LEU A 130 0.97 8.79 7.51
N THR A 131 0.64 9.43 6.40
CA THR A 131 -0.32 10.53 6.34
C THR A 131 -1.33 10.25 5.23
N ILE A 132 -2.61 10.34 5.56
CA ILE A 132 -3.73 10.20 4.63
C ILE A 132 -4.55 11.48 4.69
N ILE A 133 -4.75 12.12 3.55
CA ILE A 133 -5.55 13.34 3.41
C ILE A 133 -6.76 13.01 2.55
N PHE A 134 -7.93 13.04 3.17
CA PHE A 134 -9.21 13.02 2.48
C PHE A 134 -9.53 14.45 2.04
N LYS A 135 -9.54 14.70 0.73
CA LYS A 135 -9.86 16.01 0.16
C LYS A 135 -11.34 16.33 0.41
N ASN A 136 -11.67 17.61 0.53
CA ASN A 136 -13.05 18.05 0.68
C ASN A 136 -13.90 17.56 -0.50
N PHE A 137 -15.06 16.97 -0.22
CA PHE A 137 -15.97 16.46 -1.24
C PHE A 137 -17.40 16.94 -1.00
N GLN A 138 -17.82 17.91 -1.83
CA GLN A 138 -19.18 18.45 -1.89
C GLN A 138 -19.75 18.75 -0.47
N GLU A 139 -20.99 18.33 -0.21
CA GLU A 139 -21.67 18.43 1.08
C GLU A 139 -21.45 17.19 1.96
N CYS A 140 -20.57 16.27 1.57
CA CYS A 140 -20.42 14.99 2.24
C CYS A 140 -19.41 15.04 3.37
N VAL A 141 -18.19 15.50 3.08
CA VAL A 141 -17.04 15.37 3.98
C VAL A 141 -16.16 16.61 3.85
N ASP A 142 -15.80 17.21 4.98
CA ASP A 142 -14.76 18.24 5.04
C ASP A 142 -13.37 17.63 4.87
N GLN A 143 -12.36 18.44 4.56
CA GLN A 143 -10.99 17.91 4.46
C GLN A 143 -10.58 17.30 5.81
N LYS A 144 -10.19 16.02 5.80
CA LYS A 144 -9.76 15.27 6.98
C LYS A 144 -8.35 14.74 6.79
N VAL A 145 -7.56 14.79 7.86
CA VAL A 145 -6.18 14.31 7.86
C VAL A 145 -6.07 13.20 8.91
N TYR A 146 -5.63 12.03 8.48
CA TYR A 146 -5.25 10.93 9.36
C TYR A 146 -3.73 10.77 9.36
N GLN A 147 -3.15 10.60 10.54
CA GLN A 147 -1.72 10.45 10.72
C GLN A 147 -1.48 9.28 11.67
N ALA A 148 -0.51 8.45 11.33
CA ALA A 148 -0.06 7.36 12.19
C ALA A 148 1.47 7.36 12.25
N GLU A 149 1.98 6.97 13.41
CA GLU A 149 3.40 6.77 13.69
C GLU A 149 3.61 5.38 14.31
N MET A 150 4.88 5.01 14.51
CA MET A 150 5.18 3.80 15.28
C MET A 150 4.73 4.02 16.72
N ASP A 151 4.07 3.01 17.30
CA ASP A 151 3.52 3.01 18.66
C ASP A 151 2.34 3.98 18.87
N GLU A 152 1.94 4.70 17.83
CA GLU A 152 0.80 5.62 17.85
C GLU A 152 -0.06 5.39 16.60
N LEU A 153 -1.00 4.45 16.72
CA LEU A 153 -2.03 4.18 15.72
C LEU A 153 -3.39 4.69 16.23
N PRO A 154 -3.73 5.97 16.02
CA PRO A 154 -4.94 6.56 16.58
C PRO A 154 -6.21 6.06 15.88
N ALA A 155 -7.30 5.99 16.64
CA ALA A 155 -8.64 5.70 16.15
C ALA A 155 -9.46 6.98 15.85
N ALA A 156 -8.76 8.05 15.43
CA ALA A 156 -9.31 9.38 15.16
C ALA A 156 -8.46 10.11 14.11
N PHE A 157 -9.04 11.12 13.49
CA PHE A 157 -8.34 12.08 12.64
C PHE A 157 -7.48 13.03 13.50
N ALA A 158 -6.60 13.79 12.86
CA ALA A 158 -5.68 14.71 13.52
C ALA A 158 -6.38 15.82 14.34
N ASP A 159 -7.64 16.11 14.04
CA ASP A 159 -8.50 17.04 14.79
C ASP A 159 -9.27 16.37 15.94
N GLY A 160 -9.03 15.08 16.20
CA GLY A 160 -9.70 14.28 17.23
C GLY A 160 -11.06 13.71 16.81
N SER A 161 -11.57 14.05 15.63
CA SER A 161 -12.85 13.53 15.13
C SER A 161 -12.75 12.07 14.67
N LYS A 162 -13.87 11.34 14.65
CA LYS A 162 -13.93 9.95 14.15
C LYS A 162 -14.71 9.80 12.84
N ASN A 163 -15.22 10.92 12.30
CA ASN A 163 -16.07 10.96 11.13
C ASN A 163 -15.71 12.15 10.19
N GLY A 164 -16.42 12.28 9.08
CA GLY A 164 -16.19 13.28 8.05
C GLY A 164 -16.55 14.74 8.39
N GLY A 165 -16.88 15.07 9.65
CA GLY A 165 -17.29 16.41 10.08
C GLY A 165 -18.70 16.45 10.64
N ASP A 166 -19.38 17.57 10.49
CA ASP A 166 -20.75 17.80 11.00
C ASP A 166 -21.81 17.88 9.89
N LYS A 167 -21.39 17.78 8.62
CA LYS A 167 -22.30 17.79 7.47
C LYS A 167 -23.23 16.57 7.50
N HIS A 168 -24.34 16.63 6.77
CA HIS A 168 -25.28 15.51 6.64
C HIS A 168 -24.59 14.23 6.13
N GLY A 169 -23.52 14.33 5.35
CA GLY A 169 -22.72 13.20 4.89
C GLY A 169 -21.61 12.74 5.85
N ALA A 170 -21.48 13.28 7.06
CA ALA A 170 -20.34 13.01 7.95
C ALA A 170 -20.06 11.50 8.18
N ASN A 171 -21.12 10.69 8.27
CA ASN A 171 -21.01 9.24 8.48
C ASN A 171 -20.51 8.47 7.25
N SER A 172 -20.36 9.13 6.10
CA SER A 172 -19.77 8.55 4.90
C SER A 172 -18.25 8.40 4.97
N LEU A 173 -17.58 9.09 5.90
CA LEU A 173 -16.19 8.85 6.26
C LEU A 173 -16.14 8.48 7.74
N LYS A 174 -15.58 7.31 8.08
CA LYS A 174 -15.52 6.83 9.46
C LYS A 174 -14.22 6.07 9.74
N ILE A 175 -13.65 6.29 10.92
CA ILE A 175 -12.55 5.50 11.45
C ILE A 175 -13.10 4.50 12.47
N THR A 176 -12.67 3.24 12.37
CA THR A 176 -13.00 2.18 13.31
C THR A 176 -11.73 1.47 13.75
N GLU A 177 -11.52 1.40 15.06
CA GLU A 177 -10.47 0.57 15.66
C GLU A 177 -10.95 -0.88 15.74
N LYS A 178 -10.19 -1.80 15.15
CA LYS A 178 -10.48 -3.24 15.16
C LYS A 178 -9.68 -3.96 16.24
N VAL A 179 -8.43 -3.55 16.42
CA VAL A 179 -7.55 -4.03 17.49
C VAL A 179 -6.87 -2.82 18.10
N SER A 180 -6.98 -2.71 19.42
CA SER A 180 -6.49 -1.55 20.19
C SER A 180 -5.04 -1.23 19.83
N GLY A 181 -4.79 -0.03 19.28
CA GLY A 181 -3.46 0.47 18.91
C GLY A 181 -2.70 -0.35 17.86
N GLN A 182 -3.34 -1.31 17.18
CA GLN A 182 -2.67 -2.21 16.22
C GLN A 182 -3.37 -2.33 14.88
N HIS A 183 -4.69 -2.12 14.81
CA HIS A 183 -5.43 -2.26 13.57
C HIS A 183 -6.57 -1.25 13.50
N VAL A 184 -6.50 -0.35 12.53
CA VAL A 184 -7.50 0.67 12.23
C VAL A 184 -8.00 0.50 10.80
N GLU A 185 -9.32 0.59 10.64
CA GLU A 185 -9.99 0.65 9.35
C GLU A 185 -10.61 2.03 9.14
N ILE A 186 -10.37 2.62 7.97
CA ILE A 186 -10.97 3.89 7.56
C ILE A 186 -11.87 3.62 6.36
N GLN A 187 -13.16 3.85 6.54
CA GLN A 187 -14.19 3.64 5.52
C GLN A 187 -14.63 4.99 4.95
N ALA A 188 -14.32 5.23 3.68
CA ALA A 188 -14.74 6.39 2.91
C ALA A 188 -15.82 5.97 1.89
N LYS A 189 -17.03 5.71 2.41
CA LYS A 189 -18.21 5.28 1.65
C LYS A 189 -18.56 6.26 0.50
N TYR A 190 -18.28 7.55 0.65
CA TYR A 190 -18.55 8.57 -0.39
C TYR A 190 -17.71 8.41 -1.67
N ILE A 191 -16.56 7.74 -1.60
CA ILE A 191 -15.68 7.41 -2.73
C ILE A 191 -15.44 5.89 -2.86
N GLY A 192 -16.28 5.08 -2.21
CA GLY A 192 -16.17 3.61 -2.24
C GLY A 192 -14.84 3.06 -1.72
N THR A 193 -14.10 3.81 -0.92
CA THR A 193 -12.73 3.45 -0.55
C THR A 193 -12.67 2.90 0.87
N THR A 194 -11.91 1.82 1.07
CA THR A 194 -11.61 1.27 2.40
C THR A 194 -10.12 1.18 2.58
N ILE A 195 -9.59 1.77 3.64
CA ILE A 195 -8.16 1.75 3.99
C ILE A 195 -7.99 0.97 5.29
N VAL A 196 -6.95 0.14 5.33
CA VAL A 196 -6.51 -0.61 6.49
C VAL A 196 -5.09 -0.15 6.83
N VAL A 197 -4.88 0.18 8.10
CA VAL A 197 -3.56 0.47 8.66
C VAL A 197 -3.34 -0.45 9.84
N ARG A 198 -2.22 -1.17 9.84
CA ARG A 198 -1.83 -2.02 10.97
C ARG A 198 -0.43 -1.70 11.44
N GLN A 199 -0.21 -1.77 12.75
CA GLN A 199 1.12 -1.82 13.32
C GLN A 199 1.49 -3.29 13.60
N VAL A 200 2.64 -3.71 13.07
CA VAL A 200 3.21 -5.04 13.25
C VAL A 200 4.64 -4.88 13.77
N GLY A 201 4.87 -5.24 15.03
CA GLY A 201 6.12 -4.93 15.70
C GLY A 201 6.40 -3.42 15.67
N GLY A 202 7.56 -3.04 15.13
CA GLY A 202 7.96 -1.65 14.94
C GLY A 202 7.68 -1.09 13.55
N TYR A 203 6.71 -1.62 12.79
CA TYR A 203 6.47 -1.22 11.41
C TYR A 203 4.97 -1.01 11.15
N LEU A 204 4.65 -0.09 10.25
CA LEU A 204 3.29 0.07 9.74
C LEU A 204 3.11 -0.69 8.42
N THR A 205 1.93 -1.25 8.24
CA THR A 205 1.45 -1.79 6.97
C THR A 205 0.24 -0.99 6.52
N PHE A 206 0.09 -0.86 5.21
CA PHE A 206 -0.97 -0.11 4.57
C PHE A 206 -1.63 -0.97 3.50
N ALA A 207 -2.95 -0.98 3.47
CA ALA A 207 -3.72 -1.62 2.41
C ALA A 207 -4.96 -0.79 2.08
N VAL A 208 -5.37 -0.80 0.81
CA VAL A 208 -6.51 -0.02 0.35
C VAL A 208 -7.28 -0.75 -0.74
N ARG A 209 -8.61 -0.68 -0.66
CA ARG A 209 -9.56 -1.02 -1.72
C ARG A 209 -10.13 0.27 -2.29
N MET A 210 -10.08 0.44 -3.60
CA MET A 210 -10.58 1.64 -4.27
C MET A 210 -11.22 1.30 -5.63
N PRO A 211 -12.33 1.95 -6.01
CA PRO A 211 -12.91 1.78 -7.35
C PRO A 211 -11.94 2.24 -8.44
N GLU A 212 -11.90 1.54 -9.57
CA GLU A 212 -11.00 1.82 -10.69
C GLU A 212 -11.16 3.26 -11.23
N GLU A 213 -12.39 3.79 -11.27
CA GLU A 213 -12.63 5.17 -11.71
C GLU A 213 -12.09 6.22 -10.73
N VAL A 214 -12.10 5.94 -9.43
CA VAL A 214 -11.54 6.82 -8.39
C VAL A 214 -10.01 6.77 -8.43
N VAL A 215 -9.43 5.58 -8.65
CA VAL A 215 -7.97 5.41 -8.84
C VAL A 215 -7.46 6.25 -10.01
N ASN A 216 -8.18 6.26 -11.13
CA ASN A 216 -7.77 6.93 -12.37
C ASN A 216 -8.22 8.40 -12.48
N ALA A 217 -8.88 8.94 -11.45
CA ALA A 217 -9.28 10.34 -11.37
C ALA A 217 -8.11 11.22 -10.87
N VAL A 218 -7.06 11.33 -11.67
CA VAL A 218 -5.89 12.20 -11.41
C VAL A 218 -6.01 13.52 -12.17
N GLU A 219 -5.59 14.63 -11.56
CA GLU A 219 -5.74 15.99 -12.12
C GLU A 219 -4.98 16.14 -13.43
N ASP A 220 -3.72 15.69 -13.48
CA ASP A 220 -2.87 15.76 -14.65
C ASP A 220 -2.52 14.35 -15.15
N ARG A 221 -3.32 13.80 -16.08
CA ARG A 221 -3.03 12.48 -16.69
C ARG A 221 -1.67 12.42 -17.38
N ASP A 222 -1.18 13.56 -17.87
CA ASP A 222 0.10 13.73 -18.54
C ASP A 222 1.25 14.07 -17.57
N SER A 223 0.95 14.36 -16.30
CA SER A 223 2.00 14.57 -15.32
C SER A 223 2.72 13.25 -15.03
N GLN A 224 4.04 13.33 -14.96
CA GLN A 224 4.93 12.23 -14.57
C GLN A 224 4.86 11.97 -13.05
N GLY A 225 3.65 12.09 -12.45
CA GLY A 225 3.43 11.90 -11.03
C GLY A 225 3.89 10.53 -10.57
N LEU A 226 4.71 10.52 -9.52
CA LEU A 226 5.37 9.33 -8.95
C LEU A 226 4.48 8.65 -7.90
N TYR A 227 3.30 8.16 -8.29
CA TYR A 227 2.36 7.52 -7.36
C TYR A 227 2.58 6.01 -7.32
N LEU A 228 3.09 5.51 -6.20
CA LEU A 228 3.53 4.11 -6.11
C LEU A 228 2.40 3.11 -6.36
N CYS A 229 1.20 3.31 -5.80
CA CYS A 229 0.08 2.38 -6.00
C CYS A 229 -0.40 2.30 -7.45
N LEU A 230 -0.24 3.36 -8.23
CA LEU A 230 -0.67 3.42 -9.63
C LEU A 230 0.43 2.99 -10.61
N ARG A 231 1.65 3.51 -10.42
CA ARG A 231 2.77 3.36 -11.37
C ARG A 231 3.83 2.34 -10.93
N GLY A 232 3.83 1.96 -9.65
CA GLY A 232 4.92 1.20 -9.05
C GLY A 232 6.12 2.08 -8.69
N CYS A 233 7.16 1.44 -8.17
CA CYS A 233 8.41 2.08 -7.80
C CYS A 233 9.27 2.37 -9.05
N PRO A 234 9.98 3.51 -9.08
CA PRO A 234 10.96 3.79 -10.13
C PRO A 234 11.99 2.66 -10.27
N LEU A 235 12.47 2.40 -11.48
CA LEU A 235 13.39 1.28 -11.74
C LEU A 235 14.67 1.32 -10.89
N ASN A 236 15.21 2.51 -10.63
CA ASN A 236 16.38 2.70 -9.76
C ASN A 236 16.09 2.49 -8.25
N GLN A 237 14.82 2.36 -7.88
CA GLN A 237 14.38 2.04 -6.52
C GLN A 237 13.92 0.59 -6.38
N GLN A 238 13.81 -0.18 -7.46
CA GLN A 238 13.39 -1.58 -7.40
C GLN A 238 14.56 -2.48 -6.99
N ILE A 239 14.28 -3.44 -6.11
CA ILE A 239 15.26 -4.42 -5.62
C ILE A 239 15.05 -5.76 -6.32
N ASP A 240 16.11 -6.27 -6.93
CA ASP A 240 16.12 -7.61 -7.55
C ASP A 240 16.45 -8.69 -6.52
N PHE A 241 15.41 -9.43 -6.12
CA PHE A 241 15.52 -10.57 -5.21
C PHE A 241 16.32 -11.75 -5.76
N GLN A 242 16.23 -12.02 -7.07
CA GLN A 242 16.97 -13.13 -7.66
C GLN A 242 18.46 -12.82 -7.70
N ALA A 243 18.81 -11.58 -8.05
CA ALA A 243 20.19 -11.10 -7.95
C ALA A 243 20.70 -11.14 -6.51
N PHE A 244 19.87 -10.78 -5.53
CA PHE A 244 20.21 -10.86 -4.11
C PHE A 244 20.45 -12.31 -3.65
N ARG A 245 19.58 -13.25 -4.02
CA ARG A 245 19.73 -14.67 -3.69
C ARG A 245 20.96 -15.29 -4.34
N ALA A 246 21.23 -14.97 -5.61
CA ALA A 246 22.41 -15.45 -6.32
C ALA A 246 23.72 -14.91 -5.71
N GLY A 247 23.72 -13.70 -5.16
CA GLY A 247 24.84 -13.15 -4.41
C GLY A 247 25.06 -13.81 -3.04
N ALA A 248 23.98 -14.25 -2.39
CA ALA A 248 24.04 -14.98 -1.11
C ALA A 248 24.42 -16.47 -1.27
N GLU A 249 24.07 -17.11 -2.39
CA GLU A 249 24.33 -18.53 -2.68
C GLU A 249 25.61 -18.79 -3.51
N GLY A 250 26.30 -17.75 -3.98
CA GLY A 250 27.48 -17.90 -4.85
C GLY A 250 28.72 -18.47 -4.12
N PRO A 251 29.42 -19.48 -4.66
CA PRO A 251 30.61 -20.10 -4.04
C PRO A 251 31.88 -19.25 -4.21
N GLY A 252 31.82 -17.96 -3.88
CA GLY A 252 32.86 -17.02 -4.30
C GLY A 252 32.89 -15.66 -3.60
N ALA A 253 32.45 -15.55 -2.35
CA ALA A 253 32.86 -14.43 -1.51
C ALA A 253 34.37 -14.55 -1.22
N ARG A 254 35.21 -14.25 -2.21
CA ARG A 254 36.63 -13.98 -2.00
C ARG A 254 36.72 -12.79 -1.06
N ARG A 255 36.97 -13.09 0.23
CA ARG A 255 37.61 -12.16 1.16
C ARG A 255 38.82 -11.57 0.46
N LEU A 256 38.71 -10.34 -0.03
CA LEU A 256 39.88 -9.49 -0.18
C LEU A 256 40.42 -9.28 1.25
N PRO A 257 41.72 -9.49 1.51
CA PRO A 257 42.25 -9.32 2.86
C PRO A 257 42.29 -7.83 3.18
N ALA A 258 41.21 -7.32 3.80
CA ALA A 258 41.24 -6.02 4.43
C ALA A 258 42.05 -6.15 5.73
N ALA A 259 43.22 -5.51 5.74
CA ALA A 259 44.02 -5.32 6.93
C ALA A 259 43.28 -4.39 7.90
N SER A 260 42.53 -4.96 8.84
CA SER A 260 42.25 -4.47 10.21
C SER A 260 41.11 -5.29 10.85
N PRO A 261 41.16 -5.60 12.16
CA PRO A 261 40.08 -6.32 12.84
C PRO A 261 38.92 -5.36 13.14
N ALA A 262 37.89 -5.38 12.30
CA ALA A 262 36.60 -4.74 12.59
C ALA A 262 35.64 -5.75 13.26
N PRO A 263 34.69 -5.29 14.09
CA PRO A 263 33.85 -6.17 14.90
C PRO A 263 32.95 -7.06 14.03
N SER A 264 32.69 -8.28 14.52
CA SER A 264 31.86 -9.30 13.91
C SER A 264 30.53 -8.74 13.38
N ALA A 265 30.27 -8.96 12.08
CA ALA A 265 28.97 -8.70 11.47
C ALA A 265 27.86 -9.45 12.25
N PRO A 266 26.64 -8.91 12.35
CA PRO A 266 25.53 -9.62 12.97
C PRO A 266 25.31 -10.94 12.23
N ASP A 267 25.07 -12.03 12.97
CA ASP A 267 24.76 -13.34 12.42
C ASP A 267 23.67 -13.20 11.34
N THR A 268 24.02 -13.52 10.10
CA THR A 268 23.05 -13.52 8.99
C THR A 268 21.95 -14.54 9.33
N PHE A 269 20.69 -14.11 9.31
CA PHE A 269 19.56 -14.98 9.61
C PHE A 269 19.60 -16.19 8.66
N PRO A 270 19.73 -17.44 9.15
CA PRO A 270 19.94 -18.59 8.26
C PRO A 270 18.76 -18.79 7.30
N TYR A 271 19.06 -19.08 6.03
CA TYR A 271 18.04 -19.28 4.99
C TYR A 271 17.00 -20.33 5.35
N GLU A 272 17.45 -21.49 5.83
CA GLU A 272 16.55 -22.58 6.23
C GLU A 272 15.62 -22.18 7.38
N THR A 273 16.12 -21.36 8.31
CA THR A 273 15.31 -20.81 9.40
C THR A 273 14.28 -19.82 8.87
N ALA A 274 14.63 -18.96 7.91
CA ALA A 274 13.70 -18.01 7.30
C ALA A 274 12.58 -18.73 6.55
N VAL A 275 12.93 -19.71 5.72
CA VAL A 275 12.01 -20.56 4.98
C VAL A 275 11.02 -21.26 5.93
N ALA A 276 11.53 -21.89 6.99
CA ALA A 276 10.69 -22.58 7.97
C ALA A 276 9.73 -21.61 8.67
N LYS A 277 10.24 -20.46 9.14
CA LYS A 277 9.44 -19.45 9.85
C LYS A 277 8.34 -18.85 8.98
N CYS A 278 8.65 -18.50 7.75
CA CYS A 278 7.65 -17.97 6.82
C CYS A 278 6.59 -19.02 6.47
N LYS A 279 6.99 -20.29 6.32
CA LYS A 279 6.08 -21.38 5.95
C LYS A 279 5.07 -21.75 7.05
N GLU A 280 5.36 -21.43 8.32
CA GLU A 280 4.42 -21.60 9.44
C GLU A 280 3.14 -20.75 9.28
N LYS A 281 3.25 -19.54 8.71
CA LYS A 281 2.12 -18.60 8.56
C LYS A 281 1.65 -18.44 7.11
N LEU A 282 2.56 -18.61 6.16
CA LEU A 282 2.32 -18.48 4.72
C LEU A 282 2.63 -19.82 4.05
N PRO A 283 1.68 -20.78 4.05
CA PRO A 283 1.92 -22.12 3.52
C PRO A 283 2.01 -22.16 1.99
N VAL A 284 1.47 -21.16 1.30
CA VAL A 284 1.54 -21.02 -0.16
C VAL A 284 2.80 -20.27 -0.52
N GLU A 285 3.66 -20.86 -1.37
CA GLU A 285 4.93 -20.26 -1.81
C GLU A 285 4.72 -19.20 -2.90
N ASP A 286 3.88 -18.22 -2.61
CA ASP A 286 3.58 -17.07 -3.47
C ASP A 286 4.52 -15.88 -3.19
N LEU A 287 4.28 -14.73 -3.81
CA LEU A 287 5.08 -13.53 -3.61
C LEU A 287 5.01 -12.96 -2.19
N TYR A 288 3.94 -13.23 -1.40
CA TYR A 288 3.90 -12.84 0.02
C TYR A 288 4.83 -13.71 0.86
N TYR A 289 4.87 -15.02 0.56
CA TYR A 289 5.86 -15.92 1.16
C TYR A 289 7.29 -15.52 0.79
N GLN A 290 7.57 -15.23 -0.49
CA GLN A 290 8.90 -14.82 -0.92
C GLN A 290 9.31 -13.46 -0.30
N ALA A 291 8.36 -12.53 -0.14
CA ALA A 291 8.55 -11.29 0.59
C ALA A 291 8.96 -11.53 2.05
N CYS A 292 8.22 -12.38 2.77
CA CYS A 292 8.58 -12.78 4.13
C CYS A 292 10.02 -13.33 4.21
N VAL A 293 10.38 -14.25 3.32
CA VAL A 293 11.73 -14.84 3.32
C VAL A 293 12.79 -13.77 3.06
N PHE A 294 12.53 -12.84 2.14
CA PHE A 294 13.42 -11.71 1.89
C PHE A 294 13.61 -10.85 3.14
N ASP A 295 12.52 -10.38 3.74
CA ASP A 295 12.55 -9.53 4.93
C ASP A 295 13.36 -10.17 6.06
N LEU A 296 13.17 -11.47 6.32
CA LEU A 296 13.90 -12.18 7.38
C LEU A 296 15.41 -12.26 7.07
N LEU A 297 15.79 -12.49 5.81
CA LEU A 297 17.18 -12.55 5.39
C LEU A 297 17.88 -11.19 5.45
N THR A 298 17.17 -10.11 5.12
CA THR A 298 17.73 -8.75 5.05
C THR A 298 17.74 -8.03 6.39
N THR A 299 16.77 -8.33 7.26
CA THR A 299 16.57 -7.61 8.53
C THR A 299 16.89 -8.45 9.76
N GLY A 300 16.70 -9.78 9.70
CA GLY A 300 16.75 -10.68 10.85
C GLY A 300 15.58 -10.52 11.84
N ASP A 301 14.57 -9.70 11.54
CA ASP A 301 13.46 -9.43 12.44
C ASP A 301 12.23 -10.30 12.12
N VAL A 302 11.94 -11.24 13.02
CA VAL A 302 10.84 -12.21 12.86
C VAL A 302 9.45 -11.57 12.74
N ASN A 303 9.27 -10.31 13.17
CA ASN A 303 8.00 -9.59 13.06
C ASN A 303 7.57 -9.36 11.61
N PHE A 304 8.52 -9.35 10.66
CA PHE A 304 8.20 -9.26 9.24
C PHE A 304 7.39 -10.46 8.72
N THR A 305 7.49 -11.62 9.39
CA THR A 305 6.61 -12.77 9.11
C THR A 305 5.13 -12.40 9.28
N LEU A 306 4.82 -11.64 10.33
CA LEU A 306 3.46 -11.17 10.59
C LEU A 306 3.06 -10.07 9.62
N ALA A 307 3.99 -9.22 9.17
CA ALA A 307 3.68 -8.16 8.20
C ALA A 307 3.22 -8.76 6.87
N ALA A 308 3.94 -9.77 6.36
CA ALA A 308 3.55 -10.48 5.14
C ALA A 308 2.25 -11.28 5.31
N TYR A 309 2.05 -11.92 6.48
CA TYR A 309 0.80 -12.60 6.80
C TYR A 309 -0.41 -11.66 6.79
N TYR A 310 -0.33 -10.52 7.49
CA TYR A 310 -1.44 -9.56 7.55
C TYR A 310 -1.68 -8.89 6.20
N ALA A 311 -0.64 -8.65 5.39
CA ALA A 311 -0.82 -8.14 4.04
C ALA A 311 -1.64 -9.11 3.16
N LEU A 312 -1.42 -10.42 3.28
CA LEU A 312 -2.24 -11.42 2.60
C LEU A 312 -3.68 -11.44 3.14
N GLU A 313 -3.88 -11.33 4.45
CA GLU A 313 -5.22 -11.23 5.06
C GLU A 313 -5.98 -9.98 4.59
N ASP A 314 -5.29 -8.85 4.47
CA ASP A 314 -5.88 -7.60 3.98
C ASP A 314 -6.30 -7.74 2.52
N VAL A 315 -5.52 -8.43 1.68
CA VAL A 315 -5.91 -8.74 0.29
C VAL A 315 -7.13 -9.66 0.26
N LYS A 316 -7.19 -10.70 1.11
CA LYS A 316 -8.36 -11.59 1.20
C LYS A 316 -9.64 -10.82 1.52
N MET A 317 -9.54 -9.82 2.38
CA MET A 317 -10.64 -8.95 2.77
C MET A 317 -11.00 -7.93 1.67
N LEU A 318 -10.00 -7.25 1.11
CA LEU A 318 -10.19 -6.05 0.29
C LEU A 318 -10.25 -6.32 -1.22
N HIS A 319 -9.60 -7.39 -1.71
CA HIS A 319 -9.53 -7.67 -3.13
C HIS A 319 -10.84 -8.29 -3.64
N SER A 320 -11.42 -7.71 -4.70
CA SER A 320 -12.69 -8.18 -5.27
C SER A 320 -12.54 -9.47 -6.09
N ASN A 321 -11.42 -9.64 -6.80
CA ASN A 321 -11.13 -10.88 -7.52
C ASN A 321 -10.38 -11.87 -6.61
N LYS A 322 -11.01 -13.00 -6.28
CA LYS A 322 -10.43 -14.02 -5.38
C LYS A 322 -9.39 -14.93 -6.06
N ASP A 323 -9.33 -14.95 -7.39
CA ASP A 323 -8.31 -15.69 -8.13
C ASP A 323 -6.95 -14.98 -8.10
N LYS A 324 -6.95 -13.68 -7.76
CA LYS A 324 -5.75 -12.84 -7.66
C LYS A 324 -5.25 -12.66 -6.23
N LEU A 325 -5.66 -13.51 -5.29
CA LEU A 325 -5.16 -13.44 -3.91
C LEU A 325 -3.66 -13.78 -3.85
N HIS A 326 -3.29 -14.88 -4.48
CA HIS A 326 -1.92 -15.36 -4.59
C HIS A 326 -1.31 -14.92 -5.92
N LEU A 327 -0.08 -14.40 -5.87
CA LEU A 327 0.68 -14.00 -7.04
C LEU A 327 1.95 -14.85 -7.09
N TYR A 328 2.30 -15.40 -8.25
CA TYR A 328 3.45 -16.31 -8.39
C TYR A 328 4.58 -15.72 -9.26
N GLU A 329 4.25 -14.81 -10.18
CA GLU A 329 5.22 -14.17 -11.06
C GLU A 329 5.41 -12.69 -10.68
N ARG A 330 6.67 -12.25 -10.57
CA ARG A 330 6.97 -10.82 -10.49
C ARG A 330 6.79 -10.20 -11.86
N THR A 331 5.83 -9.29 -11.97
CA THR A 331 5.61 -8.49 -13.18
C THR A 331 6.73 -7.47 -13.35
N ARG A 332 7.87 -7.89 -13.91
CA ARG A 332 8.80 -6.98 -14.57
C ARG A 332 8.15 -6.54 -15.87
N GLU A 333 7.97 -5.24 -16.04
CA GLU A 333 7.87 -4.72 -17.40
C GLU A 333 9.24 -4.97 -18.05
N PRO A 334 9.29 -5.62 -19.22
CA PRO A 334 10.51 -5.61 -20.03
C PRO A 334 10.92 -4.14 -20.22
N PRO A 335 12.23 -3.80 -20.14
CA PRO A 335 12.67 -2.46 -20.51
C PRO A 335 12.13 -2.16 -21.91
N GLY A 336 11.38 -1.05 -22.00
CA GLY A 336 10.48 -0.78 -23.11
C GLY A 336 11.13 -1.02 -24.47
N ARG A 337 10.43 -1.77 -25.32
CA ARG A 337 10.34 -1.34 -26.72
C ARG A 337 9.72 0.04 -26.66
N ALA A 338 10.56 1.08 -26.77
CA ALA A 338 10.12 2.39 -27.21
C ALA A 338 9.08 2.18 -28.31
N ALA A 339 7.96 2.88 -28.20
CA ALA A 339 6.97 2.94 -29.26
C ALA A 339 7.69 3.34 -30.55
N ALA A 340 8.01 2.35 -31.39
CA ALA A 340 8.28 2.58 -32.78
C ALA A 340 6.91 2.96 -33.35
N SER A 341 6.70 4.27 -33.44
CA SER A 341 5.71 4.88 -34.30
C SER A 341 5.65 4.09 -35.60
N GLY A 342 4.43 3.63 -35.94
CA GLY A 342 4.19 2.82 -37.11
C GLY A 342 4.75 3.50 -38.35
N LEU A 343 5.74 2.87 -38.97
CA LEU A 343 6.04 3.10 -40.37
C LEU A 343 4.94 2.42 -41.18
N PRO A 344 4.31 3.09 -42.17
CA PRO A 344 3.32 2.46 -43.02
C PRO A 344 4.00 1.38 -43.88
N PRO A 345 3.27 0.32 -44.27
CA PRO A 345 3.84 -0.74 -45.10
C PRO A 345 4.20 -0.18 -46.48
N ALA A 346 5.46 -0.32 -46.88
CA ALA A 346 5.93 0.00 -48.22
C ALA A 346 5.33 -0.99 -49.25
N PRO A 347 4.96 -0.53 -50.46
CA PRO A 347 4.35 -1.38 -51.48
C PRO A 347 5.37 -2.32 -52.12
N TRP A 348 4.95 -3.56 -52.38
CA TRP A 348 5.73 -4.61 -53.04
C TRP A 348 6.24 -4.17 -54.42
N PRO A 349 7.50 -4.47 -54.79
CA PRO A 349 7.97 -4.18 -56.14
C PRO A 349 7.47 -5.27 -57.09
N LEU A 350 6.73 -4.85 -58.11
CA LEU A 350 6.49 -5.64 -59.32
C LEU A 350 7.83 -5.79 -60.05
N LEU A 351 8.40 -6.99 -60.05
CA LEU A 351 9.48 -7.36 -60.97
C LEU A 351 8.90 -7.47 -62.38
N GLY A 352 9.00 -6.37 -63.14
CA GLY A 352 8.99 -6.40 -64.59
C GLY A 352 10.40 -6.69 -65.09
N SER A 353 10.58 -7.79 -65.83
CA SER A 353 11.65 -7.92 -66.82
C SER A 353 11.05 -8.30 -68.15
N LEU A 354 11.16 -7.35 -69.07
CA LEU A 354 10.90 -7.43 -70.49
C LEU A 354 12.10 -8.08 -71.21
N LEU A 355 11.85 -8.60 -72.42
CA LEU A 355 12.76 -8.82 -73.57
C LEU A 355 13.52 -10.18 -73.60
N LEU A 356 13.59 -10.98 -74.68
CA LEU A 356 13.36 -10.80 -76.12
C LEU A 356 12.98 -12.13 -76.85
N LEU A 357 12.10 -11.98 -77.86
CA LEU A 357 12.05 -12.55 -79.23
C LEU A 357 11.94 -14.05 -79.59
N SER A 358 11.14 -14.22 -80.66
CA SER A 358 11.09 -15.26 -81.73
C SER A 358 10.15 -16.45 -81.44
N LEU A 359 9.13 -16.80 -82.23
CA LEU A 359 8.67 -16.48 -83.59
C LEU A 359 7.12 -16.61 -83.69
N PHE A 360 6.49 -15.81 -84.57
CA PHE A 360 5.14 -15.99 -85.14
C PHE A 360 5.14 -17.13 -86.20
N PRO A 361 4.01 -17.54 -86.82
CA PRO A 361 2.57 -17.45 -86.48
C PRO A 361 1.83 -18.81 -86.72
N VAL A 362 0.51 -18.89 -86.47
CA VAL A 362 -0.57 -19.51 -87.31
C VAL A 362 -1.87 -19.38 -86.48
N LEU A 363 -2.75 -18.42 -86.76
CA LEU A 363 -3.90 -18.43 -87.70
C LEU A 363 -5.15 -19.19 -87.16
N LEU A 364 -6.32 -18.55 -87.39
CA LEU A 364 -7.71 -19.04 -87.33
C LEU A 364 -8.41 -18.96 -85.94
N GLU A 365 -9.24 -17.96 -85.60
CA GLU A 365 -10.50 -17.43 -86.17
C GLU A 365 -11.77 -18.07 -85.56
N ALA A 366 -12.62 -17.19 -85.02
CA ALA A 366 -14.08 -17.25 -84.80
C ALA A 366 -14.72 -18.40 -83.99
N ALA A 367 -15.28 -18.06 -82.82
CA ALA A 367 -16.74 -17.93 -82.58
C ALA A 367 -17.01 -17.66 -81.10
#